data_AF-A0AAD8UWN8-F1
#
_entry.id   AF-A0AAD8UWN8-F1
#
_cell.length_a   1.000
_cell.length_b   1.000
_cell.length_c   1.000
_cell.angle_alpha   90.00
_cell.angle_beta   90.00
_cell.angle_gamma   90.00
#
_symmetry.space_group_name_H-M   'P 1'
#
loop_
_entity.id
_entity.type
_entity.pdbx_description
1 polymer ?
#
loop_
_entity_poly.entity_id
_entity_poly.type
_entity_poly.pdbx_seq_one_letter_code
_entity_poly.pdbx_strand_id
1 'polypeptide(L)'
;MVTGARAAANTTTTLTPVLRPECNKTDPTNLVPSNDITLNYGAADDVSLVSVVLAMKYPSVVLEEVASIASVECTEDASITVTFNATAAFEQTSQQWQALDDFVMVTNHLGNCDAENERGFFLVDTITWDAETLQVVANAHKSDVANTATSTEISFSNVPVQNPASKRDIKWDDGGVHITNTLALPADTNLFTYDPYLSVTADEASLTSNMTFSGTLKYSIIPLKVEQLALDIDTTFDAVLGLTVDVKAPYSGNFTYDPEDLGYNFVDIPGIIKLGPAIGFAIGVELEADAKASITTDLGLSFPDAKLHLDLVDAASSSATGWDPVWTARANISEKAAVGVNPYVDLGVELVFEILGGAIDLSSGVTSRSKLVNDFVLSASQGVNGTGVSVGQDNTGCKEGLSVKSDFFFSVVGFATQWWSQELYSVEVPVADECYTWL
;
A
#
# COMPACT_ATOMS: atom_id res chain seq x y z
N MET A 1 -17.37 24.24 6.38
CA MET A 1 -17.48 23.26 5.27
C MET A 1 -16.26 23.47 4.39
N VAL A 2 -15.22 22.68 4.63
CA VAL A 2 -14.02 22.67 3.79
C VAL A 2 -14.43 22.05 2.45
N THR A 3 -14.18 22.76 1.36
CA THR A 3 -14.30 22.20 0.02
C THR A 3 -13.10 21.26 -0.16
N GLY A 4 -13.36 19.96 -0.02
CA GLY A 4 -12.33 18.92 -0.11
C GLY A 4 -11.55 19.03 -1.41
N ALA A 5 -10.22 18.93 -1.31
CA ALA A 5 -9.39 18.58 -2.44
C ALA A 5 -10.02 17.36 -3.12
N ARG A 6 -10.21 17.42 -4.44
CA ARG A 6 -10.75 16.29 -5.21
C ARG A 6 -9.91 15.06 -4.90
N ALA A 7 -10.56 14.00 -4.41
CA ALA A 7 -9.98 12.69 -4.23
C ALA A 7 -9.22 12.29 -5.50
N ALA A 8 -7.99 11.80 -5.34
CA ALA A 8 -7.30 11.16 -6.44
C ALA A 8 -8.12 9.93 -6.84
N ALA A 9 -8.45 9.80 -8.12
CA ALA A 9 -9.16 8.61 -8.60
C ALA A 9 -8.20 7.41 -8.53
N ASN A 10 -8.55 6.38 -7.75
CA ASN A 10 -7.84 5.11 -7.76
C ASN A 10 -7.95 4.52 -9.18
N THR A 11 -6.83 4.39 -9.87
CA THR A 11 -6.78 3.62 -11.12
C THR A 11 -6.31 2.21 -10.82
N THR A 12 -7.23 1.27 -10.93
CA THR A 12 -6.95 -0.16 -10.84
C THR A 12 -6.54 -0.66 -12.23
N THR A 13 -5.42 -1.38 -12.31
CA THR A 13 -5.12 -2.18 -13.50
C THR A 13 -5.65 -3.58 -13.24
N THR A 14 -6.85 -3.88 -13.76
CA THR A 14 -7.40 -5.23 -13.73
C THR A 14 -6.65 -6.08 -14.75
N LEU A 15 -6.02 -7.16 -14.31
CA LEU A 15 -5.36 -8.08 -15.21
C LEU A 15 -6.37 -9.07 -15.76
N THR A 16 -6.22 -9.40 -17.03
CA THR A 16 -7.10 -10.35 -17.71
C THR A 16 -6.38 -11.68 -17.90
N PRO A 17 -7.10 -12.81 -17.95
CA PRO A 17 -6.55 -14.10 -18.34
C PRO A 17 -5.82 -14.00 -19.69
N VAL A 18 -4.58 -14.49 -19.73
CA VAL A 18 -3.81 -14.69 -20.97
C VAL A 18 -3.29 -16.12 -21.00
N LEU A 19 -2.97 -16.60 -22.20
CA LEU A 19 -2.34 -17.90 -22.37
C LEU A 19 -0.89 -17.87 -21.87
N ARG A 20 -0.40 -19.01 -21.39
CA ARG A 20 1.01 -19.14 -21.01
C ARG A 20 1.91 -18.92 -22.23
N PRO A 21 3.07 -18.25 -22.10
CA PRO A 21 3.97 -17.98 -23.23
C PRO A 21 4.37 -19.23 -24.02
N GLU A 22 4.51 -20.37 -23.34
CA GLU A 22 4.87 -21.67 -23.90
C GLU A 22 3.68 -22.57 -24.23
N CYS A 23 2.44 -22.11 -24.07
CA CYS A 23 1.24 -22.91 -24.30
C CYS A 23 1.09 -23.29 -25.78
N ASN A 24 1.32 -24.56 -26.10
CA ASN A 24 0.92 -25.16 -27.37
C ASN A 24 -0.51 -25.70 -27.28
N LYS A 25 -1.50 -24.96 -27.79
CA LYS A 25 -2.91 -25.37 -27.72
C LYS A 25 -3.24 -26.68 -28.45
N THR A 26 -2.36 -27.14 -29.33
CA THR A 26 -2.53 -28.38 -30.09
C THR A 26 -1.95 -29.60 -29.36
N ASP A 27 -1.33 -29.40 -28.20
CA ASP A 27 -0.79 -30.50 -27.40
C ASP A 27 -1.94 -31.36 -26.85
N PRO A 28 -2.01 -32.66 -27.21
CA PRO A 28 -3.04 -33.55 -26.69
C PRO A 28 -2.99 -33.72 -25.16
N THR A 29 -1.91 -33.31 -24.48
CA THR A 29 -1.88 -33.32 -23.01
C THR A 29 -2.82 -32.28 -22.41
N ASN A 30 -3.18 -31.21 -23.12
CA ASN A 30 -4.10 -30.19 -22.60
C ASN A 30 -5.53 -30.73 -22.41
N LEU A 31 -5.86 -31.87 -23.02
CA LEU A 31 -7.13 -32.59 -22.83
C LEU A 31 -7.14 -33.45 -21.56
N VAL A 32 -5.97 -33.71 -20.97
CA VAL A 32 -5.79 -34.59 -19.81
C VAL A 32 -5.82 -33.72 -18.54
N PRO A 33 -6.77 -33.93 -17.63
CA PRO A 33 -6.80 -33.19 -16.36
C PRO A 33 -5.52 -33.42 -15.55
N SER A 34 -4.96 -32.33 -15.01
CA SER A 34 -3.70 -32.32 -14.26
C SER A 34 -3.90 -31.81 -12.84
N ASN A 35 -3.11 -32.33 -11.88
CA ASN A 35 -3.07 -31.78 -10.53
C ASN A 35 -2.17 -30.56 -10.42
N ASP A 36 -1.37 -30.25 -11.44
CA ASP A 36 -0.55 -29.05 -11.50
C ASP A 36 -0.99 -28.24 -12.71
N ILE A 37 -1.52 -27.04 -12.45
CA ILE A 37 -1.91 -26.10 -13.50
C ILE A 37 -1.23 -24.76 -13.29
N THR A 38 -1.09 -24.00 -14.37
CA THR A 38 -0.50 -22.66 -14.33
C THR A 38 -1.42 -21.73 -15.10
N LEU A 39 -1.80 -20.63 -14.46
CA LEU A 39 -2.76 -19.66 -14.98
C LEU A 39 -2.08 -18.30 -15.08
N ASN A 40 -2.00 -17.77 -16.31
CA ASN A 40 -1.30 -16.52 -16.56
C ASN A 40 -2.26 -15.36 -16.76
N TYR A 41 -1.87 -14.18 -16.30
CA TYR A 41 -2.65 -12.95 -16.34
C TYR A 41 -1.77 -11.82 -16.87
N GLY A 42 -2.35 -10.97 -17.70
CA GLY A 42 -1.63 -9.95 -18.44
C GLY A 42 -2.44 -8.68 -18.66
N ALA A 43 -1.76 -7.67 -19.21
CA ALA A 43 -2.44 -6.53 -19.82
C ALA A 43 -2.98 -6.95 -21.20
N ALA A 44 -3.85 -6.13 -21.79
CA ALA A 44 -4.61 -6.43 -23.01
C ALA A 44 -3.77 -6.75 -24.29
N ASP A 45 -2.44 -6.82 -24.20
CA ASP A 45 -1.48 -7.11 -25.26
C ASP A 45 -0.91 -8.54 -25.23
N ASP A 46 -1.58 -9.48 -24.54
CA ASP A 46 -1.20 -10.91 -24.40
C ASP A 46 0.16 -11.16 -23.73
N VAL A 47 0.76 -10.14 -23.10
CA VAL A 47 1.97 -10.31 -22.31
C VAL A 47 1.60 -10.88 -20.94
N SER A 48 2.07 -12.09 -20.64
CA SER A 48 1.99 -12.66 -19.29
C SER A 48 2.79 -11.82 -18.30
N LEU A 49 2.12 -11.24 -17.32
CA LEU A 49 2.71 -10.43 -16.26
C LEU A 49 2.69 -11.14 -14.91
N VAL A 50 1.71 -12.01 -14.72
CA VAL A 50 1.49 -12.76 -13.48
C VAL A 50 1.24 -14.21 -13.81
N SER A 51 1.93 -15.10 -13.13
CA SER A 51 1.77 -16.54 -13.24
C SER A 51 1.34 -17.11 -11.90
N VAL A 52 0.17 -17.73 -11.88
CA VAL A 52 -0.43 -18.40 -10.73
C VAL A 52 -0.29 -19.90 -10.93
N VAL A 53 0.60 -20.53 -10.18
CA VAL A 53 0.80 -21.98 -10.18
C VAL A 53 -0.06 -22.59 -9.08
N LEU A 54 -0.91 -23.54 -9.45
CA LEU A 54 -1.84 -24.20 -8.55
C LEU A 54 -1.56 -25.69 -8.50
N ALA A 55 -1.34 -26.20 -7.29
CA ALA A 55 -1.41 -27.62 -7.02
C ALA A 55 -2.84 -27.96 -6.64
N MET A 56 -3.59 -28.57 -7.55
CA MET A 56 -5.02 -28.80 -7.45
C MET A 56 -5.35 -29.99 -6.55
N LYS A 57 -6.42 -29.85 -5.76
CA LYS A 57 -7.02 -30.93 -4.95
C LYS A 57 -7.67 -31.99 -5.83
N TYR A 58 -8.22 -31.57 -6.97
CA TYR A 58 -8.85 -32.41 -7.98
C TYR A 58 -8.14 -32.19 -9.32
N PRO A 59 -7.96 -33.23 -10.16
CA PRO A 59 -7.42 -33.05 -11.50
C PRO A 59 -8.20 -31.95 -12.24
N SER A 60 -7.50 -31.09 -12.98
CA SER A 60 -8.08 -29.88 -13.54
C SER A 60 -7.72 -29.72 -15.01
N VAL A 61 -8.66 -29.24 -15.81
CA VAL A 61 -8.48 -28.97 -17.24
C VAL A 61 -8.74 -27.50 -17.56
N VAL A 62 -7.81 -26.86 -18.26
CA VAL A 62 -7.90 -25.45 -18.66
C VAL A 62 -8.43 -25.38 -20.09
N LEU A 63 -9.75 -25.17 -20.24
CA LEU A 63 -10.45 -25.35 -21.52
C LEU A 63 -9.96 -24.36 -22.59
N GLU A 64 -9.55 -23.16 -22.20
CA GLU A 64 -9.02 -22.18 -23.12
C GLU A 64 -7.66 -22.57 -23.74
N GLU A 65 -6.92 -23.51 -23.15
CA GLU A 65 -5.64 -24.02 -23.66
C GLU A 65 -5.83 -25.16 -24.68
N VAL A 66 -7.07 -25.51 -25.05
CA VAL A 66 -7.35 -26.65 -25.95
C VAL A 66 -7.85 -26.16 -27.32
N ALA A 67 -7.06 -26.37 -28.37
CA ALA A 67 -7.43 -25.94 -29.73
C ALA A 67 -8.62 -26.72 -30.33
N SER A 68 -8.86 -27.95 -29.86
CA SER A 68 -9.95 -28.79 -30.36
C SER A 68 -11.32 -28.47 -29.76
N ILE A 69 -11.41 -27.53 -28.81
CA ILE A 69 -12.68 -27.01 -28.29
C ILE A 69 -13.14 -25.86 -29.19
N ALA A 70 -14.32 -26.04 -29.78
CA ALA A 70 -14.96 -25.06 -30.66
C ALA A 70 -15.71 -23.98 -29.87
N SER A 71 -16.42 -24.38 -28.81
CA SER A 71 -17.15 -23.47 -27.94
C SER A 71 -17.34 -24.08 -26.55
N VAL A 72 -17.50 -23.20 -25.57
CA VAL A 72 -17.97 -23.51 -24.22
C VAL A 72 -19.19 -22.63 -23.97
N GLU A 73 -20.27 -23.22 -23.47
CA GLU A 73 -21.51 -22.52 -23.12
C GLU A 73 -21.91 -22.89 -21.70
N CYS A 74 -22.22 -21.88 -20.88
CA CYS A 74 -22.74 -22.08 -19.54
C CYS A 74 -24.19 -21.63 -19.42
N THR A 75 -24.98 -22.38 -18.66
CA THR A 75 -26.34 -22.00 -18.30
C THR A 75 -26.42 -21.57 -16.83
N GLU A 76 -27.49 -20.84 -16.48
CA GLU A 76 -27.72 -20.38 -15.10
C GLU A 76 -27.86 -21.55 -14.09
N ASP A 77 -28.16 -22.76 -14.57
CA ASP A 77 -28.28 -23.98 -13.76
C ASP A 77 -26.94 -24.72 -13.55
N ALA A 78 -25.81 -24.03 -13.77
CA ALA A 78 -24.45 -24.56 -13.63
C ALA A 78 -24.14 -25.78 -14.53
N SER A 79 -24.80 -25.87 -15.68
CA SER A 79 -24.44 -26.81 -16.75
C SER A 79 -23.40 -26.17 -17.67
N ILE A 80 -22.32 -26.90 -17.96
CA ILE A 80 -21.27 -26.49 -18.89
C ILE A 80 -21.31 -27.41 -20.10
N THR A 81 -21.50 -26.82 -21.29
CA THR A 81 -21.47 -27.55 -22.55
C THR A 81 -20.18 -27.23 -23.29
N VAL A 82 -19.36 -28.25 -23.53
CA VAL A 82 -18.11 -28.15 -24.30
C VAL A 82 -18.33 -28.81 -25.66
N THR A 83 -18.18 -28.05 -26.74
CA THR A 83 -18.31 -28.56 -28.11
C THR A 83 -16.93 -28.75 -28.73
N PHE A 84 -16.65 -29.93 -29.30
CA PHE A 84 -15.38 -30.24 -29.95
C PHE A 84 -15.46 -30.06 -31.48
N ASN A 85 -14.37 -29.63 -32.10
CA ASN A 85 -14.23 -29.54 -33.57
C ASN A 85 -13.54 -30.76 -34.20
N ALA A 86 -13.12 -31.74 -33.39
CA ALA A 86 -12.38 -32.92 -33.84
C ALA A 86 -12.84 -34.19 -33.11
N THR A 87 -13.26 -35.21 -33.86
CA THR A 87 -13.72 -36.50 -33.31
C THR A 87 -12.66 -37.19 -32.46
N ALA A 88 -11.40 -37.19 -32.88
CA ALA A 88 -10.31 -37.81 -32.12
C ALA A 88 -10.11 -37.15 -30.74
N ALA A 89 -10.25 -35.83 -30.66
CA ALA A 89 -10.16 -35.11 -29.40
C ALA A 89 -11.35 -35.40 -28.49
N PHE A 90 -12.57 -35.47 -29.05
CA PHE A 90 -13.76 -35.88 -28.31
C PHE A 90 -13.57 -37.29 -27.72
N GLU A 91 -13.16 -38.27 -28.53
CA GLU A 91 -12.95 -39.65 -28.09
C GLU A 91 -11.86 -39.77 -27.01
N GLN A 92 -10.75 -39.06 -27.16
CA GLN A 92 -9.70 -39.02 -26.14
C GLN A 92 -10.23 -38.42 -24.83
N THR A 93 -10.92 -37.29 -24.91
CA THR A 93 -11.52 -36.62 -23.75
C THR A 93 -12.50 -37.54 -23.04
N SER A 94 -13.35 -38.27 -23.78
CA SER A 94 -14.26 -39.27 -23.22
C SER A 94 -13.53 -40.32 -22.40
N GLN A 95 -12.40 -40.83 -22.88
CA GLN A 95 -11.63 -41.84 -22.15
C GLN A 95 -10.97 -41.28 -20.89
N GLN A 96 -10.44 -40.05 -20.94
CA GLN A 96 -9.71 -39.44 -19.84
C GLN A 96 -10.65 -38.97 -18.73
N TRP A 97 -11.73 -38.26 -19.07
CA TRP A 97 -12.60 -37.63 -18.09
C TRP A 97 -13.58 -38.64 -17.45
N GLN A 98 -14.02 -39.68 -18.17
CA GLN A 98 -14.86 -40.74 -17.57
C GLN A 98 -14.12 -41.57 -16.51
N ALA A 99 -12.79 -41.55 -16.50
CA ALA A 99 -11.99 -42.23 -15.49
C ALA A 99 -11.88 -41.45 -14.17
N LEU A 100 -12.41 -40.24 -14.11
CA LEU A 100 -12.35 -39.36 -12.94
C LEU A 100 -13.71 -39.34 -12.25
N ASP A 101 -13.69 -39.50 -10.93
CA ASP A 101 -14.88 -39.33 -10.09
C ASP A 101 -15.23 -37.84 -9.94
N ASP A 102 -14.22 -37.02 -9.63
CA ASP A 102 -14.31 -35.57 -9.47
C ASP A 102 -13.14 -34.90 -10.21
N PHE A 103 -13.40 -33.80 -10.91
CA PHE A 103 -12.38 -32.97 -11.57
C PHE A 103 -12.89 -31.55 -11.78
N VAL A 104 -11.98 -30.61 -12.04
CA VAL A 104 -12.32 -29.20 -12.21
C VAL A 104 -12.16 -28.78 -13.67
N MET A 105 -13.18 -28.10 -14.20
CA MET A 105 -13.08 -27.37 -15.46
C MET A 105 -12.76 -25.91 -15.18
N VAL A 106 -11.72 -25.39 -15.84
CA VAL A 106 -11.36 -23.97 -15.80
C VAL A 106 -11.74 -23.31 -17.11
N THR A 107 -12.59 -22.28 -17.02
CA THR A 107 -13.11 -21.47 -18.14
C THR A 107 -12.45 -20.08 -18.14
N ASN A 108 -12.60 -19.32 -19.22
CA ASN A 108 -12.15 -17.92 -19.32
C ASN A 108 -13.22 -17.08 -20.03
N HIS A 109 -14.31 -16.76 -19.32
CA HIS A 109 -15.48 -16.01 -19.84
C HIS A 109 -16.15 -16.58 -21.12
N LEU A 110 -15.68 -17.72 -21.65
CA LEU A 110 -16.23 -18.39 -22.83
C LEU A 110 -17.71 -18.73 -22.59
N GLY A 111 -18.60 -18.19 -23.42
CA GLY A 111 -20.04 -18.48 -23.33
C GLY A 111 -20.73 -17.98 -22.06
N ASN A 112 -20.26 -16.86 -21.48
CA ASN A 112 -20.81 -16.23 -20.26
C ASN A 112 -20.72 -17.08 -18.99
N CYS A 113 -19.77 -18.01 -18.90
CA CYS A 113 -19.56 -18.83 -17.70
C CYS A 113 -19.19 -17.99 -16.46
N ASP A 114 -18.51 -16.85 -16.67
CA ASP A 114 -17.92 -16.05 -15.60
C ASP A 114 -18.04 -14.56 -15.89
N ALA A 115 -17.68 -13.71 -14.92
CA ALA A 115 -17.61 -12.28 -15.17
C ALA A 115 -16.57 -11.98 -16.26
N GLU A 116 -16.75 -10.85 -16.94
CA GLU A 116 -15.83 -10.40 -17.98
C GLU A 116 -14.42 -10.27 -17.38
N ASN A 117 -13.42 -10.88 -18.04
CA ASN A 117 -12.02 -10.94 -17.61
C ASN A 117 -11.72 -11.84 -16.40
N GLU A 118 -12.58 -12.79 -16.07
CA GLU A 118 -12.33 -13.76 -15.01
C GLU A 118 -12.28 -15.21 -15.53
N ARG A 119 -11.50 -16.04 -14.83
CA ARG A 119 -11.57 -17.50 -14.99
C ARG A 119 -12.54 -18.10 -14.00
N GLY A 120 -13.37 -19.02 -14.46
CA GLY A 120 -14.26 -19.80 -13.62
C GLY A 120 -13.63 -21.13 -13.23
N PHE A 121 -13.91 -21.58 -12.00
CA PHE A 121 -13.56 -22.91 -11.53
C PHE A 121 -14.86 -23.66 -11.29
N PHE A 122 -15.02 -24.79 -11.96
CA PHE A 122 -16.25 -25.59 -11.87
C PHE A 122 -15.91 -27.02 -11.49
N LEU A 123 -16.32 -27.42 -10.29
CA LEU A 123 -16.15 -28.80 -9.85
C LEU A 123 -17.27 -29.64 -10.45
N VAL A 124 -16.89 -30.62 -11.27
CA VAL A 124 -17.82 -31.42 -12.07
C VAL A 124 -18.38 -32.55 -11.25
N ASP A 125 -19.71 -32.66 -11.22
CA ASP A 125 -20.45 -33.72 -10.52
C ASP A 125 -20.77 -34.89 -11.47
N THR A 126 -21.24 -34.58 -12.68
CA THR A 126 -21.58 -35.61 -13.68
C THR A 126 -21.33 -35.12 -15.11
N ILE A 127 -21.03 -36.05 -16.02
CA ILE A 127 -20.86 -35.76 -17.45
C ILE A 127 -21.79 -36.61 -18.30
N THR A 128 -22.35 -36.01 -19.33
CA THR A 128 -22.99 -36.70 -20.45
C THR A 128 -22.29 -36.40 -21.77
N TRP A 129 -22.32 -37.36 -22.68
CA TRP A 129 -21.56 -37.35 -23.93
C TRP A 129 -22.50 -37.51 -25.12
N ASP A 130 -22.40 -36.62 -26.10
CA ASP A 130 -23.11 -36.70 -27.38
C ASP A 130 -22.10 -36.78 -28.53
N ALA A 131 -21.96 -37.98 -29.09
CA ALA A 131 -21.04 -38.25 -30.20
C ALA A 131 -21.55 -37.73 -31.55
N GLU A 132 -22.86 -37.45 -31.70
CA GLU A 132 -23.41 -36.93 -32.96
C GLU A 132 -23.04 -35.45 -33.14
N THR A 133 -23.10 -34.68 -32.06
CA THR A 133 -22.78 -33.25 -32.03
C THR A 133 -21.38 -32.95 -31.52
N LEU A 134 -20.63 -33.98 -31.09
CA LEU A 134 -19.32 -33.87 -30.43
C LEU A 134 -19.37 -32.98 -29.17
N GLN A 135 -20.44 -33.10 -28.40
CA GLN A 135 -20.68 -32.29 -27.21
C GLN A 135 -20.51 -33.07 -25.91
N VAL A 136 -19.98 -32.38 -24.91
CA VAL A 136 -19.86 -32.85 -23.53
C VAL A 136 -20.65 -31.91 -22.66
N VAL A 137 -21.66 -32.42 -21.96
CA VAL A 137 -22.46 -31.62 -21.03
C VAL A 137 -22.13 -32.07 -19.62
N ALA A 138 -21.42 -31.21 -18.89
CA ALA A 138 -21.06 -31.39 -17.50
C ALA A 138 -22.08 -30.66 -16.61
N ASN A 139 -22.68 -31.39 -15.67
CA ASN A 139 -23.32 -30.79 -14.51
C ASN A 139 -22.22 -30.52 -13.48
N ALA A 140 -22.06 -29.27 -13.10
CA ALA A 140 -21.00 -28.85 -12.21
C ALA A 140 -21.55 -27.80 -11.24
N HIS A 141 -20.77 -27.46 -10.23
CA HIS A 141 -21.03 -26.29 -9.41
C HIS A 141 -19.86 -25.34 -9.47
N LYS A 142 -20.17 -24.04 -9.53
CA LYS A 142 -19.17 -22.99 -9.47
C LYS A 142 -18.47 -23.04 -8.12
N SER A 143 -17.15 -22.97 -8.16
CA SER A 143 -16.23 -23.06 -7.04
C SER A 143 -15.15 -21.98 -7.18
N ASP A 144 -14.11 -22.05 -6.37
CA ASP A 144 -13.00 -21.10 -6.36
C ASP A 144 -11.66 -21.82 -6.13
N VAL A 145 -10.56 -21.05 -6.20
CA VAL A 145 -9.21 -21.56 -5.95
C VAL A 145 -9.08 -22.11 -4.52
N ALA A 146 -9.74 -21.48 -3.53
CA ALA A 146 -9.65 -21.89 -2.13
C ALA A 146 -10.17 -23.32 -1.90
N ASN A 147 -11.22 -23.71 -2.62
CA ASN A 147 -11.88 -25.01 -2.48
C ASN A 147 -11.33 -26.07 -3.43
N THR A 148 -10.66 -25.66 -4.51
CA THR A 148 -10.17 -26.56 -5.56
C THR A 148 -8.66 -26.76 -5.58
N ALA A 149 -7.87 -25.91 -4.92
CA ALA A 149 -6.42 -26.02 -4.80
C ALA A 149 -5.93 -26.41 -3.40
N THR A 150 -4.77 -27.07 -3.33
CA THR A 150 -4.03 -27.44 -2.11
C THR A 150 -2.90 -26.46 -1.79
N SER A 151 -2.32 -25.83 -2.81
CA SER A 151 -1.37 -24.72 -2.68
C SER A 151 -1.44 -23.80 -3.88
N THR A 152 -1.00 -22.56 -3.67
CA THR A 152 -0.92 -21.52 -4.69
C THR A 152 0.43 -20.84 -4.57
N GLU A 153 1.16 -20.79 -5.68
CA GLU A 153 2.40 -20.03 -5.80
C GLU A 153 2.17 -18.96 -6.86
N ILE A 154 2.50 -17.70 -6.54
CA ILE A 154 2.25 -16.57 -7.42
C ILE A 154 3.58 -15.87 -7.70
N SER A 155 3.86 -15.68 -8.97
CA SER A 155 5.02 -14.93 -9.46
C SER A 155 4.57 -13.79 -10.37
N PHE A 156 5.26 -12.66 -10.29
CA PHE A 156 4.94 -11.44 -11.02
C PHE A 156 6.21 -10.92 -11.69
N SER A 157 6.10 -10.40 -12.91
CA SER A 157 7.21 -9.76 -13.63
C SER A 157 6.68 -8.57 -14.45
N ASN A 158 7.27 -7.38 -14.24
CA ASN A 158 7.11 -6.19 -15.08
C ASN A 158 5.66 -5.77 -15.37
N VAL A 159 4.78 -5.71 -14.36
CA VAL A 159 3.39 -5.22 -14.54
C VAL A 159 3.41 -3.75 -15.00
N PRO A 160 2.95 -3.41 -16.22
CA PRO A 160 2.93 -2.03 -16.68
C PRO A 160 1.83 -1.26 -15.95
N VAL A 161 2.22 -0.23 -15.21
CA VAL A 161 1.27 0.61 -14.48
C VAL A 161 0.86 1.80 -15.34
N GLN A 162 -0.42 1.86 -15.71
CA GLN A 162 -1.02 3.06 -16.27
C GLN A 162 -1.16 4.09 -15.15
N ASN A 163 -0.25 5.06 -15.14
CA ASN A 163 -0.09 5.98 -14.05
C ASN A 163 -1.04 7.18 -14.19
N PRO A 164 -1.97 7.43 -13.25
CA PRO A 164 -3.05 8.39 -13.45
C PRO A 164 -2.68 9.86 -13.26
N ALA A 165 -1.44 10.21 -12.89
CA ALA A 165 -1.07 11.61 -12.69
C ALA A 165 0.43 11.87 -12.83
N SER A 166 0.78 13.08 -13.27
CA SER A 166 2.16 13.59 -13.37
C SER A 166 2.88 13.81 -12.04
N LYS A 167 2.29 13.43 -10.90
CA LYS A 167 2.84 13.62 -9.54
C LYS A 167 3.46 12.35 -8.94
N ARG A 168 3.28 11.21 -9.60
CA ARG A 168 3.76 9.90 -9.16
C ARG A 168 4.35 9.18 -10.36
N ASP A 169 5.31 8.29 -10.17
CA ASP A 169 5.85 7.39 -11.18
C ASP A 169 5.92 5.98 -10.60
N ILE A 170 5.25 5.01 -11.22
CA ILE A 170 5.32 3.61 -10.80
C ILE A 170 5.93 2.79 -11.92
N LYS A 171 7.03 2.10 -11.62
CA LYS A 171 7.78 1.25 -12.56
C LYS A 171 8.03 -0.11 -11.95
N TRP A 172 8.09 -1.13 -12.81
CA TRP A 172 8.39 -2.49 -12.41
C TRP A 172 9.59 -2.97 -13.22
N ASP A 173 10.55 -3.58 -12.53
CA ASP A 173 11.64 -4.33 -13.15
C ASP A 173 12.00 -5.56 -12.31
N ASP A 174 13.05 -6.29 -12.70
CA ASP A 174 13.52 -7.49 -11.99
C ASP A 174 13.93 -7.20 -10.52
N GLY A 175 14.14 -5.93 -10.17
CA GLY A 175 14.44 -5.44 -8.82
C GLY A 175 13.21 -5.07 -7.98
N GLY A 176 12.01 -5.11 -8.55
CA GLY A 176 10.75 -4.92 -7.82
C GLY A 176 9.90 -3.73 -8.31
N VAL A 177 9.11 -3.17 -7.39
CA VAL A 177 8.17 -2.07 -7.65
C VAL A 177 8.78 -0.75 -7.23
N HIS A 178 9.12 0.10 -8.19
CA HIS A 178 9.60 1.45 -7.94
C HIS A 178 8.43 2.43 -7.91
N ILE A 179 8.31 3.20 -6.83
CA ILE A 179 7.31 4.25 -6.63
C ILE A 179 8.04 5.56 -6.35
N THR A 180 8.02 6.47 -7.30
CA THR A 180 8.37 7.87 -7.06
C THR A 180 7.11 8.67 -6.76
N ASN A 181 7.15 9.51 -5.74
CA ASN A 181 6.01 10.31 -5.31
C ASN A 181 6.46 11.72 -4.96
N THR A 182 5.71 12.71 -5.42
CA THR A 182 5.84 14.09 -4.97
C THR A 182 4.48 14.57 -4.49
N LEU A 183 4.34 14.68 -3.17
CA LEU A 183 3.23 15.32 -2.49
C LEU A 183 3.64 16.75 -2.15
N ALA A 184 2.79 17.71 -2.51
CA ALA A 184 2.98 19.08 -2.10
C ALA A 184 1.62 19.73 -1.91
N LEU A 185 1.43 20.41 -0.79
CA LEU A 185 0.30 21.31 -0.60
C LEU A 185 0.58 22.63 -1.34
N PRO A 186 -0.46 23.32 -1.84
CA PRO A 186 -0.31 24.70 -2.27
C PRO A 186 0.30 25.56 -1.15
N ALA A 187 1.07 26.58 -1.51
CA ALA A 187 1.53 27.56 -0.53
C ALA A 187 0.35 28.20 0.21
N ASP A 188 0.57 28.57 1.47
CA ASP A 188 -0.41 29.20 2.35
C ASP A 188 -1.70 28.36 2.55
N THR A 189 -1.57 27.03 2.58
CA THR A 189 -2.71 26.14 2.77
C THR A 189 -3.18 26.18 4.23
N ASN A 190 -4.43 26.57 4.45
CA ASN A 190 -5.04 26.50 5.79
C ASN A 190 -5.29 25.04 6.17
N LEU A 191 -4.53 24.53 7.13
CA LEU A 191 -4.68 23.15 7.64
C LEU A 191 -5.79 23.07 8.68
N PHE A 192 -5.91 24.10 9.51
CA PHE A 192 -6.88 24.13 10.60
C PHE A 192 -7.23 25.55 11.01
N THR A 193 -8.52 25.78 11.28
CA THR A 193 -9.00 27.03 11.87
C THR A 193 -10.04 26.72 12.94
N TYR A 194 -9.82 27.25 14.15
CA TYR A 194 -10.80 27.23 15.23
C TYR A 194 -11.04 28.65 15.69
N ASP A 195 -11.96 29.34 15.02
CA ASP A 195 -12.26 30.73 15.35
C ASP A 195 -12.97 30.86 16.71
N PRO A 196 -12.66 31.90 17.50
CA PRO A 196 -11.67 32.95 17.26
C PRO A 196 -10.27 32.66 17.86
N TYR A 197 -9.89 31.41 18.12
CA TYR A 197 -8.76 31.04 18.97
C TYR A 197 -7.47 30.69 18.23
N LEU A 198 -7.56 30.01 17.09
CA LEU A 198 -6.41 29.41 16.43
C LEU A 198 -6.55 29.41 14.91
N SER A 199 -5.46 29.70 14.21
CA SER A 199 -5.28 29.40 12.78
C SER A 199 -3.93 28.71 12.58
N VAL A 200 -3.92 27.67 11.75
CA VAL A 200 -2.68 26.98 11.38
C VAL A 200 -2.60 26.84 9.88
N THR A 201 -1.51 27.36 9.34
CA THR A 201 -1.24 27.44 7.90
C THR A 201 0.04 26.67 7.60
N ALA A 202 0.00 25.84 6.57
CA ALA A 202 1.19 25.33 5.92
C ALA A 202 1.65 26.37 4.89
N ASP A 203 2.71 27.08 5.22
CA ASP A 203 3.36 28.02 4.31
C ASP A 203 4.05 27.24 3.19
N GLU A 204 4.70 26.14 3.57
CA GLU A 204 5.26 25.13 2.68
C GLU A 204 5.03 23.74 3.28
N ALA A 205 4.58 22.78 2.49
CA ALA A 205 4.54 21.38 2.89
C ALA A 205 4.76 20.52 1.65
N SER A 206 5.91 19.84 1.62
CA SER A 206 6.24 18.91 0.54
C SER A 206 6.91 17.66 1.07
N LEU A 207 6.66 16.58 0.34
CA LEU A 207 7.25 15.28 0.52
C LEU A 207 7.61 14.73 -0.86
N THR A 208 8.89 14.47 -1.08
CA THR A 208 9.37 13.69 -2.21
C THR A 208 9.88 12.36 -1.70
N SER A 209 9.44 11.27 -2.30
CA SER A 209 9.96 9.94 -1.98
C SER A 209 10.21 9.13 -3.25
N ASN A 210 11.21 8.26 -3.17
CA ASN A 210 11.47 7.24 -4.16
C ASN A 210 11.65 5.92 -3.44
N MET A 211 10.71 5.00 -3.61
CA MET A 211 10.61 3.75 -2.88
C MET A 211 10.73 2.59 -3.86
N THR A 212 11.39 1.51 -3.45
CA THR A 212 11.45 0.25 -4.18
C THR A 212 10.96 -0.85 -3.26
N PHE A 213 9.93 -1.58 -3.67
CA PHE A 213 9.39 -2.73 -2.94
C PHE A 213 9.82 -4.01 -3.63
N SER A 214 10.35 -4.95 -2.87
CA SER A 214 10.54 -6.32 -3.34
C SER A 214 10.23 -7.29 -2.21
N GLY A 215 10.01 -8.56 -2.52
CA GLY A 215 9.61 -9.50 -1.48
C GLY A 215 9.19 -10.87 -2.02
N THR A 216 8.88 -11.77 -1.10
CA THR A 216 8.48 -13.14 -1.41
C THR A 216 7.34 -13.57 -0.51
N LEU A 217 6.32 -14.21 -1.09
CA LEU A 217 5.28 -14.92 -0.35
C LEU A 217 5.25 -16.38 -0.76
N LYS A 218 5.14 -17.26 0.24
CA LYS A 218 4.83 -18.66 0.05
C LYS A 218 3.83 -19.12 1.09
N TYR A 219 2.74 -19.76 0.68
CA TYR A 219 1.76 -20.32 1.62
C TYR A 219 1.19 -21.67 1.14
N SER A 220 0.87 -22.53 2.11
CA SER A 220 0.10 -23.76 1.93
C SER A 220 -1.36 -23.50 2.30
N ILE A 221 -2.33 -24.07 1.59
CA ILE A 221 -3.77 -23.87 1.86
C ILE A 221 -4.28 -24.92 2.88
N ILE A 222 -3.72 -26.14 2.85
CA ILE A 222 -4.16 -27.24 3.73
C ILE A 222 -2.95 -27.92 4.39
N PRO A 223 -2.65 -27.63 5.68
CA PRO A 223 -3.26 -26.59 6.51
C PRO A 223 -2.85 -25.19 6.04
N LEU A 224 -3.70 -24.19 6.30
CA LEU A 224 -3.37 -22.81 5.98
C LEU A 224 -2.13 -22.39 6.77
N LYS A 225 -1.01 -22.17 6.08
CA LYS A 225 0.27 -21.79 6.69
C LYS A 225 1.05 -20.90 5.75
N VAL A 226 1.40 -19.70 6.22
CA VAL A 226 2.40 -18.84 5.59
C VAL A 226 3.79 -19.42 5.89
N GLU A 227 4.52 -19.81 4.85
CA GLU A 227 5.85 -20.41 4.95
C GLU A 227 6.97 -19.39 4.80
N GLN A 228 6.76 -18.37 3.97
CA GLN A 228 7.66 -17.25 3.77
C GLN A 228 6.82 -16.00 3.53
N LEU A 229 7.14 -14.91 4.21
CA LEU A 229 6.59 -13.60 3.93
C LEU A 229 7.67 -12.57 4.27
N ALA A 230 8.39 -12.14 3.23
CA ALA A 230 9.45 -11.15 3.35
C ALA A 230 9.15 -9.95 2.46
N LEU A 231 9.42 -8.75 2.97
CA LEU A 231 9.26 -7.48 2.28
C LEU A 231 10.50 -6.62 2.48
N ASP A 232 11.12 -6.23 1.38
CA ASP A 232 12.23 -5.28 1.33
C ASP A 232 11.72 -3.93 0.81
N ILE A 233 12.09 -2.86 1.50
CA ILE A 233 11.80 -1.48 1.11
C ILE A 233 13.10 -0.70 1.06
N ASP A 234 13.53 -0.29 -0.13
CA ASP A 234 14.62 0.67 -0.33
C ASP A 234 14.01 2.04 -0.64
N THR A 235 14.33 3.07 0.15
CA THR A 235 13.70 4.37 0.03
C THR A 235 14.65 5.55 0.19
N THR A 236 14.40 6.59 -0.61
CA THR A 236 14.87 7.96 -0.35
C THR A 236 13.68 8.81 0.01
N PHE A 237 13.84 9.67 1.02
CA PHE A 237 12.77 10.52 1.52
C PHE A 237 13.31 11.93 1.73
N ASP A 238 12.59 12.94 1.25
CA ASP A 238 12.86 14.36 1.46
C ASP A 238 11.56 15.06 1.82
N ALA A 239 11.49 15.65 3.02
CA ALA A 239 10.34 16.42 3.48
C ALA A 239 10.74 17.84 3.87
N VAL A 240 9.86 18.79 3.55
CA VAL A 240 9.94 20.18 3.98
C VAL A 240 8.59 20.57 4.57
N LEU A 241 8.62 21.16 5.77
CA LEU A 241 7.45 21.64 6.48
C LEU A 241 7.72 23.03 7.05
N GLY A 242 7.08 24.04 6.47
CA GLY A 242 6.99 25.41 6.96
C GLY A 242 5.57 25.65 7.50
N LEU A 243 5.46 26.00 8.78
CA LEU A 243 4.18 26.27 9.45
C LEU A 243 4.14 27.67 10.04
N THR A 244 2.98 28.31 9.90
CA THR A 244 2.58 29.46 10.70
C THR A 244 1.43 29.07 11.61
N VAL A 245 1.62 29.25 12.93
CA VAL A 245 0.65 28.99 13.98
C VAL A 245 0.28 30.31 14.64
N ASP A 246 -0.95 30.78 14.42
CA ASP A 246 -1.49 31.99 15.02
C ASP A 246 -2.44 31.66 16.18
N VAL A 247 -1.91 31.79 17.39
CA VAL A 247 -2.67 31.67 18.64
C VAL A 247 -3.23 33.03 19.02
N LYS A 248 -4.55 33.16 19.06
CA LYS A 248 -5.26 34.42 19.34
C LYS A 248 -5.61 34.59 20.84
N ALA A 249 -5.66 33.49 21.58
CA ALA A 249 -5.93 33.41 23.03
C ALA A 249 -5.36 32.09 23.57
N PRO A 250 -5.18 31.93 24.91
CA PRO A 250 -4.60 30.71 25.48
C PRO A 250 -5.30 29.45 24.96
N TYR A 251 -4.52 28.47 24.51
CA TYR A 251 -5.01 27.30 23.81
C TYR A 251 -4.17 26.07 24.15
N SER A 252 -4.82 24.92 24.29
CA SER A 252 -4.17 23.61 24.41
C SER A 252 -4.98 22.61 23.60
N GLY A 253 -4.32 21.88 22.71
CA GLY A 253 -4.97 20.92 21.84
C GLY A 253 -4.04 20.34 20.79
N ASN A 254 -4.59 19.48 19.94
CA ASN A 254 -3.91 18.93 18.79
C ASN A 254 -4.82 19.03 17.56
N PHE A 255 -4.21 18.98 16.38
CA PHE A 255 -4.94 18.76 15.15
C PHE A 255 -4.12 17.88 14.21
N THR A 256 -4.83 17.22 13.30
CA THR A 256 -4.27 16.38 12.25
C THR A 256 -4.99 16.69 10.95
N TYR A 257 -4.24 17.05 9.93
CA TYR A 257 -4.63 17.02 8.54
C TYR A 257 -4.28 15.65 7.97
N ASP A 258 -5.31 14.83 7.75
CA ASP A 258 -5.20 13.44 7.32
C ASP A 258 -6.06 13.26 6.05
N PRO A 259 -5.51 13.52 4.86
CA PRO A 259 -6.17 13.19 3.60
C PRO A 259 -6.35 11.68 3.48
N GLU A 260 -7.39 11.25 2.77
CA GLU A 260 -7.66 9.83 2.52
C GLU A 260 -6.45 9.13 1.89
N ASP A 261 -6.19 7.90 2.35
CA ASP A 261 -5.08 7.08 1.88
C ASP A 261 -5.12 6.92 0.36
N LEU A 262 -3.93 6.97 -0.23
CA LEU A 262 -3.76 6.81 -1.65
C LEU A 262 -3.43 5.35 -1.92
N GLY A 263 -4.48 4.55 -1.99
CA GLY A 263 -4.43 3.12 -2.31
C GLY A 263 -4.56 2.86 -3.81
N TYR A 264 -3.68 2.05 -4.37
CA TYR A 264 -3.84 1.54 -5.74
C TYR A 264 -3.88 0.01 -5.70
N ASN A 265 -4.65 -0.60 -6.58
CA ASN A 265 -4.51 -2.04 -6.84
C ASN A 265 -3.61 -2.17 -8.07
N PHE A 266 -2.39 -2.67 -7.87
CA PHE A 266 -1.44 -2.96 -8.95
C PHE A 266 -1.91 -4.13 -9.81
N VAL A 267 -2.39 -5.17 -9.13
CA VAL A 267 -2.88 -6.40 -9.71
C VAL A 267 -4.15 -6.74 -8.95
N ASP A 268 -5.25 -6.71 -9.68
CA ASP A 268 -6.50 -7.29 -9.23
C ASP A 268 -6.78 -8.47 -10.15
N ILE A 269 -6.61 -9.69 -9.61
CA ILE A 269 -7.09 -10.92 -10.21
C ILE A 269 -8.28 -11.36 -9.35
N PRO A 270 -9.51 -11.06 -9.78
CA PRO A 270 -10.70 -11.31 -8.98
C PRO A 270 -10.76 -12.76 -8.47
N GLY A 271 -11.11 -12.90 -7.20
CA GLY A 271 -11.22 -14.20 -6.52
C GLY A 271 -9.90 -14.90 -6.19
N ILE A 272 -8.75 -14.39 -6.67
CA ILE A 272 -7.43 -15.00 -6.42
C ILE A 272 -6.58 -14.10 -5.55
N ILE A 273 -6.26 -12.90 -6.03
CA ILE A 273 -5.34 -11.99 -5.38
C ILE A 273 -5.65 -10.55 -5.71
N LYS A 274 -5.55 -9.69 -4.69
CA LYS A 274 -5.46 -8.25 -4.84
C LYS A 274 -4.18 -7.79 -4.18
N LEU A 275 -3.33 -7.18 -5.00
CA LEU A 275 -2.01 -6.71 -4.66
C LEU A 275 -1.89 -5.24 -5.05
N GLY A 276 -1.38 -4.40 -4.16
CA GLY A 276 -1.35 -2.97 -4.40
C GLY A 276 -0.61 -2.19 -3.32
N PRO A 277 -0.01 -1.02 -3.59
CA PRO A 277 0.51 -0.21 -2.53
C PRO A 277 -0.64 0.62 -1.95
N ALA A 278 -0.59 0.92 -0.66
CA ALA A 278 -1.30 2.05 -0.10
C ALA A 278 -0.28 3.00 0.52
N ILE A 279 -0.45 4.29 0.24
CA ILE A 279 0.38 5.34 0.80
C ILE A 279 -0.53 6.29 1.55
N GLY A 280 -0.40 6.31 2.88
CA GLY A 280 -1.04 7.26 3.77
C GLY A 280 -0.09 8.41 4.10
N PHE A 281 -0.61 9.61 4.27
CA PHE A 281 0.18 10.78 4.68
C PHE A 281 -0.66 11.69 5.56
N ALA A 282 -0.17 12.02 6.74
CA ALA A 282 -0.83 12.98 7.63
C ALA A 282 0.18 14.00 8.18
N ILE A 283 -0.30 15.23 8.40
CA ILE A 283 0.46 16.29 9.08
C ILE A 283 -0.34 16.66 10.32
N GLY A 284 0.30 16.73 11.49
CA GLY A 284 -0.35 17.23 12.68
C GLY A 284 0.52 18.18 13.48
N VAL A 285 -0.08 18.86 14.43
CA VAL A 285 0.61 19.71 15.41
C VAL A 285 -0.05 19.54 16.76
N GLU A 286 0.76 19.34 17.79
CA GLU A 286 0.33 19.48 19.18
C GLU A 286 0.74 20.88 19.66
N LEU A 287 -0.20 21.61 20.27
CA LEU A 287 -0.03 23.00 20.64
C LEU A 287 -0.43 23.22 22.10
N GLU A 288 0.43 23.90 22.83
CA GLU A 288 0.12 24.49 24.13
C GLU A 288 0.63 25.93 24.12
N ALA A 289 -0.23 26.90 24.42
CA ALA A 289 0.14 28.31 24.46
C ALA A 289 -0.60 29.00 25.60
N ASP A 290 0.15 29.69 26.45
CA ASP A 290 -0.39 30.40 27.62
C ASP A 290 -0.94 31.79 27.30
N ALA A 291 -0.63 32.31 26.12
CA ALA A 291 -0.97 33.65 25.66
C ALA A 291 -1.11 33.69 24.12
N LYS A 292 -1.46 34.88 23.63
CA LYS A 292 -1.43 35.17 22.20
C LYS A 292 0.01 35.12 21.69
N ALA A 293 0.21 34.44 20.56
CA ALA A 293 1.51 34.35 19.90
C ALA A 293 1.33 33.98 18.43
N SER A 294 2.24 34.45 17.57
CA SER A 294 2.42 33.91 16.23
C SER A 294 3.77 33.21 16.18
N ILE A 295 3.77 31.96 15.74
CA ILE A 295 4.94 31.10 15.69
C ILE A 295 5.14 30.68 14.23
N THR A 296 6.37 30.79 13.76
CA THR A 296 6.79 30.23 12.46
C THR A 296 7.82 29.15 12.71
N THR A 297 7.68 28.00 12.04
CA THR A 297 8.65 26.90 12.12
C THR A 297 8.95 26.37 10.74
N ASP A 298 10.23 26.20 10.41
CA ASP A 298 10.69 25.50 9.22
C ASP A 298 11.44 24.24 9.62
N LEU A 299 11.08 23.11 9.02
CA LEU A 299 11.75 21.83 9.18
C LEU A 299 12.04 21.23 7.81
N GLY A 300 13.30 20.88 7.57
CA GLY A 300 13.73 20.06 6.45
C GLY A 300 14.28 18.74 6.98
N LEU A 301 13.93 17.64 6.34
CA LEU A 301 14.34 16.28 6.73
C LEU A 301 14.61 15.44 5.48
N SER A 302 15.70 14.69 5.49
CA SER A 302 16.06 13.78 4.41
C SER A 302 16.65 12.47 4.93
N PHE A 303 16.28 11.37 4.30
CA PHE A 303 16.88 10.05 4.45
C PHE A 303 17.38 9.59 3.08
N PRO A 304 18.70 9.66 2.82
CA PRO A 304 19.22 9.48 1.47
C PRO A 304 19.36 8.01 1.02
N ASP A 305 19.32 7.05 1.93
CA ASP A 305 19.50 5.61 1.63
C ASP A 305 18.87 4.74 2.73
N ALA A 306 17.60 4.99 3.06
CA ALA A 306 16.90 4.23 4.09
C ALA A 306 16.45 2.88 3.54
N LYS A 307 16.75 1.81 4.27
CA LYS A 307 16.44 0.43 3.89
C LYS A 307 15.73 -0.29 5.00
N LEU A 308 14.80 -1.15 4.61
CA LEU A 308 14.03 -2.00 5.49
C LEU A 308 13.97 -3.41 4.93
N HIS A 309 14.19 -4.39 5.78
CA HIS A 309 13.87 -5.78 5.52
C HIS A 309 12.89 -6.25 6.59
N LEU A 310 11.72 -6.73 6.19
CA LEU A 310 10.74 -7.36 7.05
C LEU A 310 10.71 -8.85 6.74
N ASP A 311 10.87 -9.68 7.75
CA ASP A 311 10.53 -11.11 7.68
C ASP A 311 9.42 -11.36 8.70
N LEU A 312 8.21 -11.57 8.20
CA LEU A 312 6.99 -11.71 8.99
C LEU A 312 6.76 -13.15 9.46
N VAL A 313 7.59 -14.10 9.01
CA VAL A 313 7.63 -15.48 9.51
C VAL A 313 8.70 -15.62 10.60
N ASP A 314 9.85 -14.96 10.42
CA ASP A 314 10.92 -14.83 11.40
C ASP A 314 11.21 -13.36 11.71
N ALA A 315 10.44 -12.79 12.63
CA ALA A 315 10.57 -11.38 13.03
C ALA A 315 12.00 -11.00 13.50
N ALA A 316 12.79 -11.95 14.01
CA ALA A 316 14.17 -11.70 14.42
C ALA A 316 15.12 -11.43 13.23
N SER A 317 14.72 -11.81 12.02
CA SER A 317 15.46 -11.55 10.79
C SER A 317 15.13 -10.18 10.18
N SER A 318 14.14 -9.45 10.71
CA SER A 318 13.80 -8.09 10.26
C SER A 318 14.88 -7.07 10.64
N SER A 319 15.16 -6.10 9.77
CA SER A 319 16.18 -5.06 9.99
C SER A 319 15.85 -3.71 9.34
N ALA A 320 16.45 -2.65 9.86
CA ALA A 320 16.33 -1.28 9.35
C ALA A 320 17.71 -0.62 9.34
N THR A 321 18.13 -0.04 8.22
CA THR A 321 19.43 0.65 8.07
C THR A 321 19.29 1.94 7.27
N GLY A 322 20.26 2.87 7.40
CA GLY A 322 20.25 4.13 6.64
C GLY A 322 19.21 5.17 7.10
N TRP A 323 18.66 5.00 8.30
CA TRP A 323 17.68 5.89 8.93
C TRP A 323 18.32 7.04 9.71
N ASP A 324 19.59 7.36 9.44
CA ASP A 324 20.27 8.52 10.01
C ASP A 324 19.81 9.81 9.28
N PRO A 325 19.08 10.73 9.95
CA PRO A 325 18.47 11.87 9.27
C PRO A 325 19.46 12.98 8.94
N VAL A 326 19.34 13.57 7.76
CA VAL A 326 19.90 14.89 7.42
C VAL A 326 18.79 15.93 7.61
N TRP A 327 19.00 16.96 8.42
CA TRP A 327 17.92 17.87 8.77
C TRP A 327 18.35 19.33 8.92
N THR A 328 17.36 20.23 8.85
CA THR A 328 17.49 21.66 9.17
C THR A 328 16.25 22.10 9.93
N ALA A 329 16.41 22.91 10.99
CA ALA A 329 15.27 23.47 11.72
C ALA A 329 15.45 24.98 11.96
N ARG A 330 14.35 25.73 11.91
CA ARG A 330 14.25 27.14 12.31
C ARG A 330 12.93 27.37 13.00
N ALA A 331 12.91 28.25 14.00
CA ALA A 331 11.69 28.68 14.65
C ALA A 331 11.78 30.15 15.08
N ASN A 332 10.68 30.89 14.97
CA ASN A 332 10.56 32.24 15.47
C ASN A 332 9.22 32.44 16.19
N ILE A 333 9.22 33.29 17.22
CA ILE A 333 8.05 33.70 17.99
C ILE A 333 7.93 35.23 17.98
N SER A 334 6.72 35.74 17.77
CA SER A 334 6.47 37.18 17.60
C SER A 334 6.12 37.94 18.89
N GLU A 335 5.62 37.24 19.92
CA GLU A 335 5.06 37.83 21.14
C GLU A 335 5.56 37.11 22.40
N LYS A 336 5.50 37.81 23.54
CA LYS A 336 5.87 37.26 24.86
C LYS A 336 4.86 36.18 25.24
N ALA A 337 5.26 34.91 25.19
CA ALA A 337 4.44 33.76 25.54
C ALA A 337 5.32 32.56 25.91
N ALA A 338 4.73 31.61 26.64
CA ALA A 338 5.22 30.24 26.73
C ALA A 338 4.40 29.37 25.77
N VAL A 339 5.09 28.75 24.82
CA VAL A 339 4.48 28.02 23.71
C VAL A 339 5.19 26.70 23.46
N GLY A 340 4.46 25.59 23.56
CA GLY A 340 4.84 24.30 23.00
C GLY A 340 4.20 24.10 21.62
N VAL A 341 5.00 23.99 20.55
CA VAL A 341 4.50 23.71 19.18
C VAL A 341 5.22 22.49 18.65
N ASN A 342 4.52 21.37 18.58
CA ASN A 342 5.12 20.09 18.23
C ASN A 342 4.52 19.54 16.92
N PRO A 343 5.04 19.96 15.75
CA PRO A 343 4.60 19.41 14.49
C PRO A 343 5.06 17.97 14.32
N TYR A 344 4.23 17.16 13.67
CA TYR A 344 4.59 15.82 13.25
C TYR A 344 4.07 15.51 11.84
N VAL A 345 4.76 14.58 11.19
CA VAL A 345 4.40 14.03 9.89
C VAL A 345 4.36 12.52 10.04
N ASP A 346 3.24 11.93 9.63
CA ASP A 346 3.07 10.49 9.51
C ASP A 346 3.08 10.10 8.04
N LEU A 347 3.88 9.09 7.72
CA LEU A 347 3.88 8.43 6.41
C LEU A 347 3.58 6.95 6.62
N GLY A 348 2.50 6.48 6.03
CA GLY A 348 2.15 5.07 5.93
C GLY A 348 2.51 4.56 4.55
N VAL A 349 3.15 3.42 4.49
CA VAL A 349 3.44 2.69 3.26
C VAL A 349 3.09 1.25 3.50
N GLU A 350 2.13 0.75 2.74
CA GLU A 350 1.59 -0.59 2.87
C GLU A 350 1.63 -1.28 1.51
N LEU A 351 1.94 -2.56 1.51
CA LEU A 351 1.63 -3.48 0.43
C LEU A 351 0.36 -4.23 0.83
N VAL A 352 -0.76 -3.80 0.25
CA VAL A 352 -2.04 -4.51 0.33
C VAL A 352 -1.87 -5.86 -0.32
N PHE A 353 -2.12 -6.91 0.44
CA PHE A 353 -1.95 -8.29 0.01
C PHE A 353 -3.14 -9.13 0.48
N GLU A 354 -4.19 -9.13 -0.34
CA GLU A 354 -5.41 -9.88 -0.10
C GLU A 354 -5.42 -11.14 -0.98
N ILE A 355 -5.61 -12.32 -0.39
CA ILE A 355 -5.74 -13.59 -1.14
C ILE A 355 -7.11 -14.21 -0.97
N LEU A 356 -7.45 -15.13 -1.89
CA LEU A 356 -8.72 -15.85 -1.92
C LEU A 356 -9.91 -14.87 -1.98
N GLY A 357 -9.81 -13.84 -2.83
CA GLY A 357 -10.82 -12.80 -2.96
C GLY A 357 -11.00 -11.94 -1.70
N GLY A 358 -9.95 -11.79 -0.89
CA GLY A 358 -9.96 -10.98 0.34
C GLY A 358 -10.35 -11.74 1.61
N ALA A 359 -10.55 -13.07 1.54
CA ALA A 359 -10.83 -13.88 2.73
C ALA A 359 -9.65 -13.93 3.71
N ILE A 360 -8.42 -13.75 3.21
CA ILE A 360 -7.23 -13.62 4.03
C ILE A 360 -6.51 -12.34 3.62
N ASP A 361 -6.29 -11.49 4.61
CA ASP A 361 -5.52 -10.27 4.49
C ASP A 361 -4.13 -10.52 5.08
N LEU A 362 -3.10 -10.37 4.26
CA LEU A 362 -1.69 -10.44 4.62
C LEU A 362 -0.99 -9.09 4.40
N SER A 363 -1.77 -8.01 4.29
CA SER A 363 -1.24 -6.68 4.01
C SER A 363 -0.21 -6.28 5.06
N SER A 364 0.91 -5.75 4.60
CA SER A 364 2.05 -5.49 5.45
C SER A 364 2.77 -4.24 4.99
N GLY A 365 3.44 -3.58 5.92
CA GLY A 365 4.06 -2.32 5.61
C GLY A 365 4.77 -1.69 6.77
N VAL A 366 5.00 -0.38 6.61
CA VAL A 366 5.56 0.48 7.62
C VAL A 366 4.74 1.73 7.79
N THR A 367 4.69 2.16 9.04
CA THR A 367 4.34 3.54 9.37
C THR A 367 5.58 4.20 9.94
N SER A 368 5.80 5.45 9.56
CA SER A 368 6.84 6.27 10.14
C SER A 368 6.24 7.53 10.71
N ARG A 369 6.78 7.99 11.82
CA ARG A 369 6.39 9.25 12.47
C ARG A 369 7.64 10.08 12.70
N SER A 370 7.66 11.26 12.10
CA SER A 370 8.64 12.31 12.38
C SER A 370 7.97 13.37 13.25
N LYS A 371 8.53 13.71 14.40
CA LYS A 371 7.97 14.70 15.32
C LYS A 371 9.06 15.63 15.83
N LEU A 372 8.82 16.93 15.77
CA LEU A 372 9.67 17.92 16.40
C LEU A 372 8.96 18.38 17.67
N VAL A 373 9.55 18.19 18.83
CA VAL A 373 9.04 18.70 20.10
C VAL A 373 9.72 20.03 20.35
N ASN A 374 8.97 21.12 20.40
CA ASN A 374 9.51 22.45 20.69
C ASN A 374 8.82 23.06 21.90
N ASP A 375 9.62 23.62 22.79
CA ASP A 375 9.20 24.43 23.94
C ASP A 375 9.92 25.79 23.87
N PHE A 376 9.14 26.84 23.66
CA PHE A 376 9.60 28.22 23.55
C PHE A 376 9.06 29.04 24.72
N VAL A 377 9.94 29.74 25.43
CA VAL A 377 9.54 30.72 26.43
C VAL A 377 10.18 32.05 26.12
N LEU A 378 9.39 33.01 25.63
CA LEU A 378 9.79 34.40 25.52
C LEU A 378 9.22 35.17 26.72
N SER A 379 10.09 35.60 27.64
CA SER A 379 9.69 36.23 28.91
C SER A 379 10.12 37.70 29.06
N ALA A 380 10.90 38.23 28.10
CA ALA A 380 11.48 39.58 28.20
C ALA A 380 10.44 40.68 28.46
N SER A 381 10.65 41.47 29.51
CA SER A 381 9.85 42.65 29.85
C SER A 381 10.57 43.95 29.45
N GLN A 382 9.82 44.87 28.84
CA GLN A 382 10.28 46.24 28.56
C GLN A 382 9.68 47.19 29.60
N GLY A 383 10.53 47.89 30.35
CA GLY A 383 10.13 48.94 31.29
C GLY A 383 10.51 50.32 30.77
N VAL A 384 9.76 51.36 31.16
CA VAL A 384 10.18 52.76 30.97
C VAL A 384 10.48 53.34 32.34
N ASN A 385 11.73 53.75 32.56
CA ASN A 385 12.12 54.49 33.75
C ASN A 385 12.32 55.97 33.40
N GLY A 386 12.50 56.82 34.42
CA GLY A 386 12.66 58.27 34.25
C GLY A 386 13.89 58.72 33.42
N THR A 387 14.70 57.78 32.92
CA THR A 387 15.91 58.01 32.11
C THR A 387 15.91 57.28 30.76
N GLY A 388 14.88 56.49 30.42
CA GLY A 388 14.78 55.78 29.15
C GLY A 388 14.01 54.45 29.23
N VAL A 389 14.01 53.70 28.13
CA VAL A 389 13.54 52.29 28.10
C VAL A 389 14.62 51.42 28.74
N SER A 390 14.26 50.61 29.73
CA SER A 390 15.14 49.63 30.39
C SER A 390 14.59 48.22 30.20
N VAL A 391 15.45 47.28 29.82
CA VAL A 391 15.16 45.84 29.85
C VAL A 391 15.48 45.30 31.25
N GLY A 392 14.71 44.34 31.75
CA GLY A 392 14.88 43.77 33.10
C GLY A 392 16.27 43.16 33.32
N GLN A 393 16.93 43.45 34.45
CA GLN A 393 18.34 43.10 34.70
C GLN A 393 18.56 41.79 35.49
N ASP A 394 17.52 41.00 35.78
CA ASP A 394 17.64 39.81 36.63
C ASP A 394 17.78 38.52 35.79
N ASN A 395 19.02 38.23 35.39
CA ASN A 395 19.39 37.19 34.40
C ASN A 395 19.88 35.86 35.02
N THR A 396 19.15 35.30 35.99
CA THR A 396 19.40 33.91 36.45
C THR A 396 18.31 32.96 35.95
N GLY A 397 18.70 32.02 35.06
CA GLY A 397 17.82 30.93 34.57
C GLY A 397 16.79 31.34 33.52
N CYS A 398 17.17 32.16 32.53
CA CYS A 398 16.31 32.59 31.41
C CYS A 398 15.05 33.39 31.81
N LYS A 399 15.01 33.96 33.03
CA LYS A 399 13.83 34.69 33.53
C LYS A 399 13.43 35.89 32.69
N GLU A 400 14.39 36.58 32.07
CA GLU A 400 14.17 37.72 31.17
C GLU A 400 14.92 37.48 29.84
N GLY A 401 14.31 36.69 28.95
CA GLY A 401 14.96 36.30 27.70
C GLY A 401 14.12 35.37 26.83
N LEU A 402 14.80 34.61 25.96
CA LEU A 402 14.23 33.53 25.15
C LEU A 402 14.88 32.20 25.57
N SER A 403 14.06 31.26 26.03
CA SER A 403 14.43 29.85 26.19
C SER A 403 13.91 29.06 25.00
N VAL A 404 14.76 28.22 24.41
CA VAL A 404 14.39 27.31 23.34
C VAL A 404 14.86 25.91 23.70
N LYS A 405 13.92 25.00 23.85
CA LYS A 405 14.21 23.57 23.89
C LYS A 405 13.55 22.89 22.70
N SER A 406 14.31 22.10 21.96
CA SER A 406 13.82 21.36 20.80
C SER A 406 14.46 19.99 20.73
N ASP A 407 13.64 18.97 20.55
CA ASP A 407 14.05 17.56 20.40
C ASP A 407 13.35 16.97 19.17
N PHE A 408 14.10 16.28 18.31
CA PHE A 408 13.56 15.57 17.15
C PHE A 408 13.38 14.09 17.48
N PHE A 409 12.19 13.57 17.20
CA PHE A 409 11.83 12.17 17.35
C PHE A 409 11.50 11.59 15.99
N PHE A 410 12.05 10.43 15.70
CA PHE A 410 11.67 9.65 14.54
C PHE A 410 11.49 8.19 14.94
N SER A 411 10.43 7.56 14.44
CA SER A 411 10.23 6.12 14.61
C SER A 411 9.67 5.49 13.34
N VAL A 412 10.01 4.21 13.17
CA VAL A 412 9.49 3.33 12.12
C VAL A 412 8.89 2.12 12.79
N VAL A 413 7.62 1.86 12.50
CA VAL A 413 6.87 0.71 12.99
C VAL A 413 6.50 -0.15 11.79
N GLY A 414 7.06 -1.36 11.75
CA GLY A 414 6.60 -2.40 10.83
C GLY A 414 5.30 -3.01 11.31
N PHE A 415 4.45 -3.42 10.39
CA PHE A 415 3.22 -4.14 10.69
C PHE A 415 2.88 -5.18 9.63
N ALA A 416 2.09 -6.18 10.05
CA ALA A 416 1.43 -7.16 9.20
C ALA A 416 0.00 -7.30 9.70
N THR A 417 -0.92 -6.69 8.97
CA THR A 417 -2.32 -6.47 9.34
C THR A 417 -2.45 -6.07 10.81
N GLN A 418 -3.31 -6.77 11.56
CA GLN A 418 -3.49 -6.61 13.00
C GLN A 418 -2.69 -7.65 13.82
N TRP A 419 -1.98 -8.57 13.17
CA TRP A 419 -1.39 -9.74 13.84
C TRP A 419 0.01 -9.51 14.35
N TRP A 420 0.76 -8.60 13.72
CA TRP A 420 2.11 -8.27 14.13
C TRP A 420 2.38 -6.78 13.96
N SER A 421 3.08 -6.22 14.94
CA SER A 421 3.63 -4.87 14.87
C SER A 421 4.88 -4.78 15.73
N GLN A 422 5.90 -4.10 15.24
CA GLN A 422 7.15 -3.90 15.95
C GLN A 422 7.75 -2.53 15.63
N GLU A 423 8.24 -1.84 16.66
CA GLU A 423 9.13 -0.69 16.46
C GLU A 423 10.48 -1.22 15.97
N LEU A 424 10.79 -0.90 14.72
CA LEU A 424 12.00 -1.37 14.03
C LEU A 424 13.16 -0.40 14.22
N TYR A 425 12.82 0.87 14.39
CA TYR A 425 13.77 1.94 14.62
C TYR A 425 13.10 3.06 15.40
N SER A 426 13.83 3.63 16.35
CA SER A 426 13.49 4.90 16.96
C SER A 426 14.77 5.67 17.27
N VAL A 427 14.71 6.98 17.10
CA VAL A 427 15.79 7.88 17.45
C VAL A 427 15.22 9.16 18.04
N GLU A 428 15.90 9.64 19.08
CA GLU A 428 15.71 10.95 19.66
C GLU A 428 17.01 11.73 19.46
N VAL A 429 16.92 12.88 18.79
CA VAL A 429 18.05 13.75 18.48
C VAL A 429 17.79 15.10 19.15
N PRO A 430 18.58 15.50 20.17
CA PRO A 430 18.50 16.84 20.73
C PRO A 430 18.83 17.88 19.65
N VAL A 431 17.91 18.82 19.42
CA VAL A 431 18.04 19.86 18.39
C VAL A 431 18.57 21.16 19.00
N ALA A 432 18.00 21.60 20.11
CA ALA A 432 18.43 22.81 20.82
C ALA A 432 18.08 22.73 22.31
N ASP A 433 18.97 23.24 23.16
CA ASP A 433 18.70 23.53 24.57
C ASP A 433 19.43 24.83 24.91
N GLU A 434 18.86 25.94 24.44
CA GLU A 434 19.52 27.23 24.37
C GLU A 434 18.76 28.28 25.18
N CYS A 435 19.53 29.17 25.81
CA CYS A 435 19.00 30.26 26.62
C CYS A 435 19.66 31.58 26.23
N TYR A 436 18.86 32.49 25.70
CA TYR A 436 19.29 33.82 25.28
C TYR A 436 18.75 34.87 26.24
N THR A 437 19.62 35.40 27.10
CA THR A 437 19.31 36.49 28.02
C THR A 437 19.53 37.85 27.36
N TRP A 438 18.66 38.82 27.64
CA TRP A 438 18.81 40.19 27.13
C TRP A 438 19.42 41.07 28.22
N LEU A 439 20.38 41.92 27.86
CA LEU A 439 21.11 42.82 28.77
C LEU A 439 20.46 44.20 28.90
#